data_AF-A0AA39W1Z4-F1
#
_entry.id   AF-A0AA39W1Z4-F1
#
_cell.length_a   1.000
_cell.length_b   1.000
_cell.length_c   1.000
_cell.angle_alpha   90.00
_cell.angle_beta   90.00
_cell.angle_gamma   90.00
#
_symmetry.space_group_name_H-M   'P 1'
#
loop_
_entity.id
_entity.type
_entity.pdbx_description
1 polymer ?
#
loop_
_entity_poly.entity_id
_entity_poly.type
_entity_poly.pdbx_seq_one_letter_code
_entity_poly.pdbx_strand_id
1 'polypeptide(L)'
;MAQRIFAVSKILGECDVRDKVALPAEIRKHMQPMMNGEKSMELTASDRWGQEWTLKYSSFVLQTGKPKNPVLSGAGWRQIVNDNGVRPGDKLIFSRDQVVGADGVLEYKIQVKRQNKTFSSKIAAVHDSGADGESFYEEEVIKPKSQTRLTFQGQPM
;
A
#
# COMPACT_ATOMS: atom_id res chain seq x y z
N MET A 1 18.89 8.72 -7.19
CA MET A 1 18.38 8.60 -5.81
C MET A 1 17.05 9.34 -5.73
N ALA A 2 16.12 8.96 -4.85
CA ALA A 2 14.85 9.67 -4.70
C ALA A 2 14.70 10.17 -3.26
N GLN A 3 14.27 11.41 -3.09
CA GLN A 3 13.99 12.01 -1.79
C GLN A 3 12.51 11.88 -1.47
N ARG A 4 12.17 11.28 -0.32
CA ARG A 4 10.78 11.16 0.10
C ARG A 4 10.22 12.49 0.58
N ILE A 5 9.11 12.95 0.00
CA ILE A 5 8.39 14.13 0.47
C ILE A 5 7.46 13.76 1.62
N PHE A 6 6.69 12.70 1.44
CA PHE A 6 5.85 12.14 2.51
C PHE A 6 5.65 10.63 2.30
N ALA A 7 5.34 9.94 3.39
CA ALA A 7 4.74 8.62 3.38
C ALA A 7 3.67 8.55 4.46
N VAL A 8 2.54 7.92 4.15
CA VAL A 8 1.54 7.51 5.12
C VAL A 8 1.31 6.01 5.00
N SER A 9 0.92 5.40 6.11
CA SER A 9 0.56 3.99 6.12
C SER A 9 -0.70 3.74 6.90
N LYS A 10 -1.39 2.66 6.56
CA LYS A 10 -2.64 2.25 7.21
C LYS A 10 -2.80 0.73 7.12
N ILE A 11 -3.28 0.12 8.21
CA ILE A 11 -3.82 -1.25 8.18
C ILE A 11 -5.23 -1.20 7.59
N LEU A 12 -5.43 -1.98 6.52
CA LEU A 12 -6.67 -1.97 5.75
C LEU A 12 -7.78 -2.72 6.48
N GLY A 13 -8.92 -2.06 6.67
CA GLY A 13 -10.14 -2.70 7.14
C GLY A 13 -10.98 -3.27 6.00
N GLU A 14 -12.09 -3.93 6.34
CA GLU A 14 -13.02 -4.49 5.36
C GLU A 14 -13.56 -3.46 4.37
N CYS A 15 -13.96 -2.29 4.87
CA CYS A 15 -14.44 -1.19 4.03
C CYS A 15 -13.37 -0.67 3.06
N ASP A 16 -12.10 -0.67 3.48
CA ASP A 16 -11.00 -0.19 2.64
C ASP A 16 -10.79 -1.11 1.44
N VAL A 17 -10.84 -2.42 1.67
CA VAL A 17 -10.69 -3.43 0.61
C VAL A 17 -11.94 -3.48 -0.29
N ARG A 18 -13.13 -3.33 0.29
CA ARG A 18 -14.39 -3.44 -0.46
C ARG A 18 -14.68 -2.23 -1.37
N ASP A 19 -14.32 -1.03 -0.96
CA ASP A 19 -14.75 0.20 -1.66
C ASP A 19 -13.59 1.19 -1.87
N LYS A 20 -13.15 1.86 -0.79
CA LYS A 20 -12.18 2.96 -0.85
C LYS A 20 -11.38 3.03 0.43
N VAL A 21 -10.11 3.41 0.32
CA VAL A 21 -9.22 3.50 1.49
C VAL A 21 -9.33 4.87 2.13
N ALA A 22 -9.73 4.92 3.40
CA ALA A 22 -9.61 6.16 4.18
C ALA A 22 -8.18 6.33 4.65
N LEU A 23 -7.47 7.36 4.17
CA LEU A 23 -6.09 7.63 4.54
C LEU A 23 -5.97 8.37 5.88
N PRO A 24 -4.80 8.31 6.54
CA PRO A 24 -4.51 9.15 7.70
C PRO A 24 -4.69 10.64 7.37
N ALA A 25 -5.24 11.42 8.31
CA ALA A 25 -5.64 12.80 8.07
C ALA A 25 -4.44 13.73 7.78
N GLU A 26 -3.25 13.35 8.25
CA GLU A 26 -2.00 14.10 8.14
C GLU A 26 -1.55 14.26 6.69
N ILE A 27 -1.94 13.35 5.78
CA ILE A 27 -1.61 13.46 4.35
C ILE A 27 -2.21 14.74 3.72
N ARG A 28 -3.29 15.27 4.30
CA ARG A 28 -3.97 16.46 3.78
C ARG A 28 -3.03 17.64 3.61
N LYS A 29 -2.12 17.86 4.57
CA LYS A 29 -1.17 18.99 4.54
C LYS A 29 -0.25 18.95 3.31
N HIS A 30 0.00 17.76 2.79
CA HIS A 30 0.81 17.55 1.60
C HIS A 30 -0.04 17.62 0.33
N MET A 31 -1.25 17.07 0.33
CA MET A 31 -2.08 16.97 -0.88
C MET A 31 -2.86 18.26 -1.20
N GLN A 32 -3.31 19.02 -0.20
CA GLN A 32 -4.14 20.22 -0.41
C GLN A 32 -3.51 21.26 -1.35
N PRO A 33 -2.21 21.61 -1.23
CA PRO A 33 -1.57 22.54 -2.15
C PRO A 33 -1.61 22.10 -3.63
N MET A 34 -1.81 20.81 -3.88
CA MET A 34 -1.79 20.21 -5.22
C MET A 34 -3.21 20.08 -5.80
N MET A 35 -4.26 20.31 -5.01
CA MET A 35 -5.66 20.16 -5.44
C MET A 35 -6.23 21.41 -6.10
N ASN A 36 -5.51 22.54 -6.13
CA ASN A 36 -5.98 23.80 -6.73
C ASN A 36 -7.39 24.23 -6.28
N GLY A 37 -7.76 23.94 -5.02
CA GLY A 37 -9.09 24.23 -4.46
C GLY A 37 -10.17 23.19 -4.77
N GLU A 38 -9.88 22.18 -5.58
CA GLU A 38 -10.81 21.09 -5.86
C GLU A 38 -10.98 20.12 -4.69
N LYS A 39 -12.10 19.39 -4.68
CA LYS A 39 -12.42 18.38 -3.66
C LYS A 39 -11.85 17.01 -3.99
N SER A 40 -11.41 16.80 -5.21
CA SER A 40 -10.77 15.56 -5.66
C SER A 40 -9.75 15.83 -6.75
N MET A 41 -8.76 14.96 -6.87
CA MET A 41 -7.81 14.94 -7.99
C MET A 41 -7.61 13.50 -8.45
N GLU A 42 -7.28 13.33 -9.73
CA GLU A 42 -6.75 12.07 -10.24
C GLU A 42 -5.22 12.12 -10.20
N LEU A 43 -4.60 11.00 -9.81
CA LEU A 43 -3.15 10.86 -9.76
C LEU A 43 -2.76 9.45 -10.22
N THR A 44 -1.58 9.36 -10.83
CA THR A 44 -0.96 8.07 -11.17
C THR A 44 0.07 7.72 -10.10
N ALA A 45 -0.06 6.54 -9.51
CA ALA A 45 0.91 6.00 -8.57
C ALA A 45 1.53 4.72 -9.12
N SER A 46 2.85 4.63 -9.10
CA SER A 46 3.55 3.40 -9.50
C SER A 46 3.77 2.52 -8.28
N ASP A 47 3.64 1.20 -8.45
CA ASP A 47 4.10 0.26 -7.43
C ASP A 47 5.59 -0.09 -7.60
N ARG A 48 6.07 -1.03 -6.78
CA ARG A 48 7.49 -1.45 -6.80
C ARG A 48 7.89 -2.23 -8.05
N TRP A 49 6.93 -2.72 -8.84
CA TRP A 49 7.16 -3.42 -10.10
C TRP A 49 7.07 -2.47 -11.30
N GLY A 50 6.85 -1.17 -11.05
CA GLY A 50 6.67 -0.18 -12.10
C GLY A 50 5.28 -0.19 -12.73
N GLN A 51 4.34 -0.98 -12.20
CA GLN A 51 2.96 -0.93 -12.66
C GLN A 51 2.32 0.36 -12.15
N GLU A 52 1.69 1.08 -13.07
CA GLU A 52 1.02 2.34 -12.79
C GLU A 52 -0.47 2.12 -12.52
N TRP A 53 -0.98 2.85 -11.53
CA TRP A 53 -2.36 2.77 -11.07
C TRP A 53 -2.96 4.17 -11.02
N THR A 54 -4.04 4.39 -11.78
CA THR A 54 -4.81 5.64 -11.74
C THR A 54 -5.74 5.66 -10.53
N LEU A 55 -5.46 6.54 -9.59
CA LEU A 55 -6.17 6.68 -8.32
C LEU A 55 -6.88 8.02 -8.26
N LYS A 56 -8.06 8.03 -7.63
CA LYS A 56 -8.77 9.26 -7.29
C LYS A 56 -8.57 9.57 -5.80
N TYR A 57 -7.83 10.63 -5.51
CA TYR A 57 -7.73 11.20 -4.17
C TYR A 57 -8.88 12.17 -3.94
N SER A 58 -9.62 12.03 -2.85
CA SER A 58 -10.71 12.96 -2.50
C SER A 58 -10.59 13.43 -1.05
N SER A 59 -10.74 14.74 -0.84
CA SER A 59 -10.78 15.36 0.48
C SER A 59 -12.18 15.92 0.72
N PHE A 60 -12.84 15.45 1.77
CA PHE A 60 -14.18 15.87 2.14
C PHE A 60 -14.20 16.65 3.45
N VAL A 61 -15.13 17.59 3.53
CA VAL A 61 -15.47 18.31 4.75
C VAL A 61 -16.90 17.90 5.12
N LEU A 62 -17.12 17.58 6.39
CA LEU A 62 -18.45 17.29 6.91
C LEU A 62 -19.30 18.56 6.90
N GLN A 63 -20.63 18.41 6.96
CA GLN A 63 -21.54 19.57 7.11
C GLN A 63 -21.22 20.42 8.35
N THR A 64 -20.60 19.83 9.36
CA THR A 64 -20.13 20.50 10.59
C THR A 64 -18.86 21.35 10.38
N GLY A 65 -18.34 21.44 9.15
CA GLY A 65 -17.07 22.11 8.86
C GLY A 65 -15.84 21.29 9.26
N LYS A 66 -16.01 20.17 9.96
CA LYS A 66 -14.90 19.30 10.36
C LYS A 66 -14.41 18.47 9.17
N PRO A 67 -13.11 18.43 8.91
CA PRO A 67 -12.61 17.74 7.74
C PRO A 67 -12.55 16.23 8.00
N LYS A 68 -13.09 15.42 7.07
CA LYS A 68 -13.10 13.94 7.17
C LYS A 68 -11.75 13.39 6.72
N ASN A 69 -11.40 12.15 7.09
CA ASN A 69 -10.24 11.49 6.50
C ASN A 69 -10.36 11.47 4.96
N PRO A 70 -9.30 11.88 4.25
CA PRO A 70 -9.30 11.80 2.79
C PRO A 70 -9.31 10.34 2.35
N VAL A 71 -9.69 10.09 1.10
CA VAL A 71 -9.83 8.74 0.57
C VAL A 71 -9.07 8.55 -0.74
N LEU A 72 -8.53 7.35 -0.94
CA LEU A 72 -8.16 6.84 -2.27
C LEU A 72 -9.28 5.94 -2.77
N SER A 73 -9.72 6.18 -3.99
CA SER A 73 -10.86 5.52 -4.62
C SER A 73 -10.66 5.42 -6.13
N GLY A 74 -11.65 4.88 -6.84
CA GLY A 74 -11.63 4.74 -8.29
C GLY A 74 -11.17 3.37 -8.78
N ALA A 75 -11.10 3.22 -10.10
CA ALA A 75 -10.83 1.94 -10.75
C ALA A 75 -9.46 1.37 -10.36
N GLY A 76 -8.41 2.19 -10.28
CA GLY A 76 -7.07 1.72 -9.94
C GLY A 76 -6.99 1.09 -8.55
N TRP A 77 -7.72 1.62 -7.55
CA TRP A 77 -7.74 0.98 -6.23
C TRP A 77 -8.41 -0.40 -6.29
N ARG A 78 -9.52 -0.52 -7.01
CA ARG A 78 -10.22 -1.81 -7.18
C ARG A 78 -9.35 -2.84 -7.91
N GLN A 79 -8.59 -2.41 -8.91
CA GLN A 79 -7.64 -3.27 -9.61
C GLN A 79 -6.51 -3.72 -8.68
N ILE A 80 -5.87 -2.81 -7.92
CA ILE A 80 -4.87 -3.18 -6.91
C ILE A 80 -5.41 -4.26 -5.96
N VAL A 81 -6.64 -4.09 -5.46
CA VAL A 81 -7.25 -5.07 -4.55
C VAL A 81 -7.43 -6.42 -5.21
N ASN A 82 -8.01 -6.46 -6.41
CA ASN A 82 -8.35 -7.70 -7.11
C ASN A 82 -7.10 -8.42 -7.63
N ASP A 83 -6.20 -7.67 -8.25
CA ASP A 83 -5.04 -8.17 -8.99
C ASP A 83 -3.93 -8.59 -8.02
N ASN A 84 -3.72 -7.85 -6.92
CA ASN A 84 -2.74 -8.22 -5.91
C ASN A 84 -3.37 -9.13 -4.85
N GLY A 85 -4.70 -9.28 -4.81
CA GLY A 85 -5.37 -10.10 -3.80
C GLY A 85 -5.19 -9.53 -2.39
N VAL A 86 -5.34 -8.21 -2.27
CA VAL A 86 -5.31 -7.47 -1.00
C VAL A 86 -6.49 -7.90 -0.12
N ARG A 87 -6.24 -8.03 1.18
CA ARG A 87 -7.20 -8.49 2.19
C ARG A 87 -7.21 -7.57 3.40
N PRO A 88 -8.30 -7.58 4.20
CA PRO A 88 -8.29 -6.89 5.49
C PRO A 88 -7.11 -7.37 6.35
N GLY A 89 -6.45 -6.44 7.03
CA GLY A 89 -5.23 -6.69 7.80
C GLY A 89 -3.93 -6.42 7.03
N ASP A 90 -3.96 -6.34 5.70
CA ASP A 90 -2.80 -5.90 4.92
C ASP A 90 -2.49 -4.41 5.18
N LYS A 91 -1.23 -4.01 5.05
CA LYS A 91 -0.75 -2.63 5.28
C LYS A 91 -0.54 -1.91 3.96
N LEU A 92 -1.32 -0.85 3.72
CA LEU A 92 -1.07 0.09 2.64
C LEU A 92 0.02 1.08 3.05
N ILE A 93 0.92 1.40 2.12
CA ILE A 93 1.86 2.52 2.17
C ILE A 93 1.65 3.35 0.91
N PHE A 94 1.39 4.64 1.09
CA PHE A 94 1.26 5.61 0.00
C PHE A 94 2.25 6.75 0.24
N SER A 95 3.03 7.09 -0.77
CA SER A 95 4.09 8.10 -0.66
C SER A 95 4.19 8.96 -1.91
N ARG A 96 4.87 10.10 -1.75
CA ARG A 96 5.34 10.90 -2.87
C ARG A 96 6.83 11.13 -2.73
N ASP A 97 7.56 10.82 -3.78
CA ASP A 97 9.01 10.92 -3.84
C ASP A 97 9.40 11.94 -4.93
N GLN A 98 10.52 12.62 -4.73
CA GLN A 98 11.16 13.50 -5.71
C GLN A 98 12.38 12.80 -6.29
N VAL A 99 12.44 12.66 -7.61
CA VAL A 99 13.57 12.04 -8.29
C VAL A 99 14.73 13.03 -8.37
N VAL A 100 15.87 12.68 -7.73
CA VAL A 100 17.07 13.53 -7.75
C VAL A 100 17.70 13.47 -9.14
N GLY A 101 17.94 14.65 -9.74
CA GLY A 101 18.62 14.80 -11.03
C GLY A 101 17.71 14.81 -12.27
N ALA A 102 16.40 14.63 -12.09
CA ALA A 102 15.40 14.75 -13.16
C ALA A 102 14.48 15.95 -12.86
N ASP A 103 15.04 17.16 -12.82
CA ASP A 103 14.32 18.44 -12.67
C ASP A 103 13.20 18.48 -11.61
N GLY A 104 13.39 17.77 -10.51
CA GLY A 104 12.40 17.71 -9.43
C GLY A 104 11.10 17.00 -9.79
N VAL A 105 11.11 16.10 -10.78
CA VAL A 105 9.97 15.22 -11.11
C VAL A 105 9.47 14.52 -9.84
N LEU A 106 8.16 14.62 -9.63
CA LEU A 106 7.48 14.13 -8.43
C LEU A 106 6.65 12.89 -8.79
N GLU A 107 6.91 11.78 -8.11
CA GLU A 107 6.24 10.51 -8.35
C GLU A 107 5.43 10.07 -7.14
N TYR A 108 4.18 9.67 -7.36
CA TYR A 108 3.43 8.95 -6.33
C TYR A 108 3.79 7.47 -6.37
N LYS A 109 3.92 6.87 -5.20
CA LYS A 109 4.15 5.43 -5.05
C LYS A 109 3.09 4.79 -4.16
N ILE A 110 2.73 3.56 -4.50
CA ILE A 110 1.78 2.76 -3.73
C ILE A 110 2.35 1.36 -3.48
N GLN A 111 2.24 0.89 -2.24
CA GLN A 111 2.67 -0.45 -1.86
C GLN A 111 1.65 -1.06 -0.90
N VAL A 112 1.41 -2.36 -1.04
CA VAL A 112 0.64 -3.12 -0.07
C VAL A 112 1.50 -4.26 0.45
N LYS A 113 1.64 -4.32 1.77
CA LYS A 113 2.42 -5.34 2.49
C LYS A 113 1.48 -6.26 3.26
N ARG A 114 1.72 -7.56 3.17
CA ARG A 114 1.11 -8.57 4.01
C ARG A 114 2.03 -8.85 5.19
N GLN A 115 1.46 -8.81 6.39
CA GLN A 115 2.14 -9.33 7.58
C GLN A 115 1.86 -10.83 7.62
N ASN A 116 2.89 -11.64 7.38
CA ASN A 116 2.76 -13.07 7.61
C ASN A 116 2.89 -13.30 9.11
N LYS A 117 1.83 -13.81 9.75
CA LYS A 117 1.94 -14.40 11.08
C LYS A 117 2.54 -15.80 10.89
N THR A 118 3.85 -15.91 10.97
CA THR A 118 4.50 -17.22 11.05
C THR A 118 4.20 -17.80 12.44
N PHE A 119 3.12 -18.56 12.57
CA PHE A 119 3.00 -19.51 13.67
C PHE A 119 4.03 -20.61 13.39
N SER A 120 5.24 -20.47 13.95
CA SER A 120 6.20 -21.56 14.02
C SER A 120 5.67 -22.59 15.02
N SER A 121 4.74 -23.46 14.61
CA SER A 121 4.51 -24.73 15.29
C SER A 121 5.74 -25.60 15.05
N LYS A 122 6.70 -25.47 15.96
CA LYS A 122 7.89 -26.32 16.07
C LYS A 122 7.43 -27.76 16.36
N ILE A 123 7.19 -28.56 15.33
CA ILE A 123 6.99 -30.00 15.50
C ILE A 123 8.37 -30.65 15.54
N ALA A 124 8.88 -30.85 16.76
CA ALA A 124 9.20 -32.17 17.31
C ALA A 124 10.24 -32.07 18.45
N ALA A 125 9.80 -32.57 19.60
CA ALA A 125 10.55 -33.44 20.53
C ALA A 125 11.56 -32.81 21.53
N VAL A 126 11.07 -32.77 22.78
CA VAL A 126 11.77 -33.04 24.05
C VAL A 126 12.93 -32.12 24.45
N HIS A 127 12.62 -31.06 25.20
CA HIS A 127 12.96 -31.02 26.63
C HIS A 127 12.27 -29.83 27.30
N ASP A 128 11.81 -30.09 28.51
CA ASP A 128 11.30 -29.16 29.52
C ASP A 128 12.16 -27.89 29.64
N SER A 129 11.55 -26.72 29.40
CA SER A 129 11.79 -25.43 30.08
C SER A 129 11.11 -24.31 29.29
N GLY A 130 10.36 -23.45 30.00
CA GLY A 130 9.54 -22.40 29.43
C GLY A 130 10.31 -21.48 28.49
N ALA A 131 9.83 -21.39 27.25
CA ALA A 131 10.30 -20.42 26.27
C ALA A 131 9.14 -19.47 25.95
N ASP A 132 9.28 -18.24 26.44
CA ASP A 132 8.66 -17.04 25.91
C ASP A 132 8.92 -16.98 24.40
N GLY A 133 7.85 -17.23 23.62
CA GLY A 133 7.94 -17.21 22.17
C GLY A 133 8.12 -15.78 21.66
N GLU A 134 9.34 -15.43 21.21
CA GLU A 134 9.55 -14.26 20.36
C GLU A 134 8.81 -14.45 19.04
N SER A 135 7.81 -13.61 18.78
CA SER A 135 7.14 -13.56 17.48
C SER A 135 7.98 -12.75 16.50
N PHE A 136 8.57 -13.42 15.51
CA PHE A 136 9.22 -12.77 14.38
C PHE A 136 8.17 -12.43 13.30
N TYR A 137 8.13 -11.16 12.87
CA TYR A 137 7.25 -10.69 11.80
C TYR A 137 8.05 -10.56 10.49
N GLU A 138 7.70 -11.35 9.48
CA GLU A 138 8.18 -11.13 8.11
C GLU A 138 7.15 -10.29 7.34
N GLU A 139 7.58 -9.13 6.82
CA GLU A 139 6.78 -8.30 5.92
C GLU A 139 6.99 -8.75 4.47
N GLU A 140 5.97 -9.30 3.83
CA GLU A 140 6.00 -9.58 2.38
C GLU A 140 5.25 -8.50 1.60
N VAL A 141 5.83 -8.01 0.51
CA VAL A 141 5.09 -7.10 -0.40
C VAL A 141 4.26 -7.95 -1.38
N ILE A 142 2.97 -7.65 -1.48
CA ILE A 142 2.00 -8.50 -2.18
C ILE A 142 2.15 -8.37 -3.69
N LYS A 143 2.61 -9.44 -4.35
CA LYS A 143 2.82 -9.48 -5.82
C LYS A 143 1.48 -9.52 -6.60
N PRO A 144 1.40 -8.87 -7.77
CA PRO A 144 0.27 -9.03 -8.69
C PRO A 144 0.14 -10.48 -9.18
N LYS A 145 -1.10 -10.98 -9.23
CA LYS A 145 -1.45 -12.33 -9.70
C LYS A 145 -1.07 -12.59 -11.16
N SER A 146 -0.99 -11.54 -11.98
CA SER A 146 -0.55 -11.62 -13.38
C SER A 146 0.92 -12.02 -13.52
N GLN A 147 1.71 -11.95 -12.45
CA GLN A 147 3.11 -12.39 -12.44
C GLN A 147 3.21 -13.84 -11.95
N THR A 148 2.55 -14.76 -12.65
CA THR A 148 2.77 -16.20 -12.44
C THR A 148 4.17 -16.56 -12.90
N ARG A 149 4.92 -17.22 -12.02
CA ARG A 149 6.28 -17.77 -12.18
C ARG A 149 6.48 -18.35 -13.58
N LEU A 150 7.32 -17.71 -14.41
CA LEU A 150 7.96 -18.39 -15.55
C LEU A 150 8.83 -19.50 -14.95
N THR A 151 8.31 -20.72 -14.86
CA THR A 151 9.14 -21.90 -14.70
C THR A 151 9.90 -22.07 -16.01
N PHE A 152 11.15 -21.60 -16.03
CA PHE A 152 12.11 -22.02 -17.04
C PHE A 152 12.35 -23.52 -16.80
N GLN A 153 11.57 -24.36 -17.48
CA GLN A 153 11.90 -25.78 -17.57
C GLN A 153 13.12 -25.86 -18.47
N GLY A 154 14.28 -26.06 -17.85
CA GLY A 154 15.49 -26.42 -18.58
C GLY A 154 15.20 -27.67 -19.39
N GLN A 155 15.35 -27.57 -20.71
CA GLN A 155 15.46 -28.75 -21.56
C GLN A 155 16.82 -29.41 -21.25
N PRO A 156 16.85 -30.72 -20.93
CA PRO A 156 18.11 -31.43 -20.90
C PRO A 156 18.59 -31.69 -22.33
N MET A 157 19.88 -31.40 -22.53
CA MET A 157 20.83 -31.79 -23.59
C MET A 157 20.27 -32.40 -24.88
#